data_AF-T1GMG0-F1
#
_entry.id   AF-T1GMG0-F1
#
_cell.length_a   1.000
_cell.length_b   1.000
_cell.length_c   1.000
_cell.angle_alpha   90.00
_cell.angle_beta   90.00
_cell.angle_gamma   90.00
#
_symmetry.space_group_name_H-M   'P 1'
#
loop_
_entity.id
_entity.type
_entity.pdbx_description
1 polymer ?
#
loop_
_entity_poly.entity_id
_entity_poly.type
_entity_poly.pdbx_seq_one_letter_code
_entity_poly.pdbx_strand_id
1 'polypeptide(L)'
;MSSQEITTLMEMGFTKERAERALAVTNNKGVEPAMEWLLAHADEEIPTGSSGDGVGGNNGNNAPSNSEPSSTDSSEPKQAKSLKCEDCGKLFKDASEIEYHAAKTNHSNFSESTEEKKPLTEEEKKAQLALLEEKIKKKRAEREEQEKRDALEREKNRIRSGKDMTAAKAKMEEMEMKKIVEQRKREKAEEKVARERVKAQIEADKAARKAKLAK
;
A
#
# COMPACT_ATOMS: atom_id res chain seq x y z
N MET A 1 -19.07 8.33 -24.52
CA MET A 1 -18.79 9.38 -23.52
C MET A 1 -19.49 8.97 -22.25
N SER A 2 -18.74 8.49 -21.27
CA SER A 2 -19.29 8.05 -20.00
C SER A 2 -19.70 9.27 -19.17
N SER A 3 -20.94 9.73 -19.35
CA SER A 3 -21.45 10.93 -18.67
C SER A 3 -21.42 10.80 -17.14
N GLN A 4 -21.49 9.57 -16.61
CA GLN A 4 -21.41 9.32 -15.17
C GLN A 4 -20.01 9.61 -14.61
N GLU A 5 -18.96 9.22 -15.34
CA GLU A 5 -17.58 9.48 -14.93
C GLU A 5 -17.25 10.99 -14.95
N ILE A 6 -17.81 11.71 -15.92
CA ILE A 6 -17.70 13.17 -16.00
C ILE A 6 -18.39 13.82 -14.79
N THR A 7 -19.61 13.40 -14.45
CA THR A 7 -20.34 13.92 -13.29
C THR A 7 -19.58 13.69 -11.99
N THR A 8 -19.02 12.49 -11.76
CA THR A 8 -18.23 12.20 -10.55
C THR A 8 -16.97 13.07 -10.47
N LEU A 9 -16.26 13.27 -11.58
CA LEU A 9 -15.09 14.15 -11.59
C LEU A 9 -15.46 15.63 -11.37
N MET A 10 -16.63 16.05 -11.87
CA MET A 10 -17.17 17.38 -11.59
C MET A 10 -17.56 17.56 -10.11
N GLU A 11 -18.16 16.55 -9.49
CA GLU A 11 -18.47 16.53 -8.05
C GLU A 11 -17.20 16.63 -7.18
N MET A 12 -16.07 16.11 -7.67
CA MET A 12 -14.77 16.23 -7.03
C MET A 12 -14.08 17.59 -7.26
N GLY A 13 -14.69 18.49 -8.04
CA GLY A 13 -14.20 19.85 -8.27
C GLY A 13 -13.36 20.03 -9.54
N PHE A 14 -13.27 19.02 -10.42
CA PHE A 14 -12.63 19.19 -11.73
C PHE A 14 -13.59 19.83 -12.74
N THR A 15 -13.10 20.72 -13.60
CA THR A 15 -13.94 21.30 -14.65
C THR A 15 -14.36 20.24 -15.66
N LYS A 16 -15.56 20.39 -16.22
CA LYS A 16 -16.13 19.45 -17.19
C LYS A 16 -15.20 19.16 -18.37
N GLU A 17 -14.61 20.20 -18.94
CA GLU A 17 -13.67 20.10 -20.08
C GLU A 17 -12.44 19.27 -19.74
N ARG A 18 -11.94 19.40 -18.50
CA ARG A 18 -10.78 18.65 -18.02
C ARG A 18 -11.13 17.18 -17.79
N ALA A 19 -12.29 16.91 -17.19
CA ALA A 19 -12.81 15.56 -17.01
C ALA A 19 -13.04 14.83 -18.34
N GLU A 20 -13.61 15.52 -19.33
CA GLU A 20 -13.81 14.99 -20.69
C GLU A 20 -12.47 14.65 -21.37
N ARG A 21 -11.48 15.55 -21.25
CA ARG A 21 -10.15 15.33 -21.81
C ARG A 21 -9.42 14.16 -21.12
N ALA A 22 -9.50 14.07 -19.81
CA ALA A 22 -8.92 12.98 -19.05
C ALA A 22 -9.52 11.63 -19.44
N LEU A 23 -10.84 11.57 -19.61
CA LEU A 23 -11.54 10.36 -20.06
C LEU A 23 -11.24 9.99 -21.51
N ALA A 24 -11.03 10.99 -22.38
CA ALA A 24 -10.60 10.76 -23.75
C ALA A 24 -9.18 10.17 -23.80
N VAL A 25 -8.24 10.71 -23.03
CA VAL A 25 -6.84 10.23 -22.98
C VAL A 25 -6.75 8.85 -22.32
N THR A 26 -7.55 8.61 -21.30
CA THR A 26 -7.58 7.31 -20.59
C THR A 26 -8.45 6.27 -21.28
N ASN A 27 -9.04 6.60 -22.44
CA ASN A 27 -9.88 5.72 -23.25
C ASN A 27 -11.10 5.17 -22.50
N ASN A 28 -11.77 6.02 -21.70
CA ASN A 28 -12.95 5.69 -20.87
C ASN A 28 -12.75 4.46 -19.96
N LYS A 29 -11.57 4.34 -19.34
CA LYS A 29 -11.26 3.25 -18.40
C LYS A 29 -11.84 3.43 -16.99
N GLY A 30 -12.67 4.46 -16.78
CA GLY A 30 -13.28 4.78 -15.49
C GLY A 30 -12.74 6.05 -14.82
N VAL A 31 -13.31 6.38 -13.67
CA VAL A 31 -13.00 7.60 -12.90
C VAL A 31 -11.57 7.60 -12.35
N GLU A 32 -11.07 6.46 -11.83
CA GLU A 32 -9.75 6.42 -11.17
C GLU A 32 -8.58 6.72 -12.13
N PRO A 33 -8.48 6.08 -13.32
CA PRO A 33 -7.41 6.41 -14.28
C PRO A 33 -7.50 7.86 -14.77
N ALA A 34 -8.73 8.37 -14.96
CA ALA A 34 -8.96 9.75 -15.37
C ALA A 34 -8.52 10.73 -14.28
N MET A 35 -8.80 10.44 -13.02
CA MET A 35 -8.34 11.23 -11.89
C MET A 35 -6.82 11.22 -11.75
N GLU A 36 -6.16 10.08 -11.92
CA GLU A 36 -4.70 9.99 -11.87
C GLU A 36 -4.05 10.84 -12.98
N TRP A 37 -4.63 10.82 -14.19
CA TRP A 37 -4.21 11.70 -15.27
C TRP A 37 -4.44 13.18 -14.94
N LEU A 38 -5.59 13.52 -14.37
CA LEU A 38 -5.92 14.90 -13.96
C LEU A 38 -4.96 15.45 -12.90
N LEU A 39 -4.57 14.62 -11.93
CA LEU A 39 -3.62 14.97 -10.87
C LEU A 39 -2.19 15.09 -11.39
N ALA A 40 -1.77 14.20 -12.31
CA ALA A 40 -0.46 14.26 -12.93
C ALA A 40 -0.26 15.50 -13.82
N HIS A 41 -1.35 16.06 -14.34
CA HIS A 41 -1.35 17.25 -15.18
C HIS A 41 -1.98 18.46 -14.47
N ALA A 42 -2.01 18.46 -13.11
CA ALA A 42 -2.59 19.50 -12.24
C ALA A 42 -2.23 20.92 -12.70
N ASP A 43 -0.97 21.10 -13.07
CA ASP A 43 -0.32 22.39 -13.34
C ASP A 43 -0.25 22.78 -14.83
N GLU A 44 -0.78 21.95 -15.74
CA GLU A 44 -0.91 22.33 -17.16
C GLU A 44 -2.18 23.16 -17.36
N GLU A 45 -2.02 24.49 -17.29
CA GLU A 45 -3.08 25.44 -17.63
C GLU A 45 -3.50 25.23 -19.10
N ILE A 46 -4.73 24.73 -19.29
CA ILE A 46 -5.40 24.78 -20.57
C ILE A 46 -5.69 26.27 -20.83
N PRO A 47 -5.32 26.85 -21.98
CA PRO A 47 -5.69 28.22 -22.31
C PRO A 47 -7.21 28.26 -22.50
N THR A 48 -7.96 28.64 -21.46
CA THR A 48 -9.40 28.86 -21.54
C THR A 48 -9.63 30.31 -21.96
N GLY A 49 -9.92 30.49 -23.25
CA GLY A 49 -10.45 31.74 -23.76
C GLY A 49 -11.85 31.98 -23.18
N SER A 50 -11.92 32.86 -22.18
CA SER A 50 -13.03 33.75 -21.77
C SER A 50 -14.46 33.45 -22.27
N SER A 51 -15.41 33.23 -21.34
CA SER A 51 -16.57 34.12 -21.08
C SER A 51 -17.68 33.44 -20.26
N GLY A 52 -18.18 34.14 -19.21
CA GLY A 52 -19.61 34.16 -18.87
C GLY A 52 -20.05 33.66 -17.48
N ASP A 53 -20.14 34.60 -16.53
CA ASP A 53 -21.24 34.85 -15.59
C ASP A 53 -22.14 33.71 -15.05
N GLY A 54 -22.21 33.63 -13.71
CA GLY A 54 -23.44 34.04 -13.03
C GLY A 54 -24.19 33.02 -12.14
N VAL A 55 -24.27 33.36 -10.83
CA VAL A 55 -25.45 33.22 -9.92
C VAL A 55 -25.84 31.79 -9.49
N GLY A 56 -26.09 31.41 -8.24
CA GLY A 56 -26.51 32.04 -6.96
C GLY A 56 -27.14 30.90 -6.11
N GLY A 57 -27.38 30.93 -4.80
CA GLY A 57 -27.27 31.92 -3.72
C GLY A 57 -27.88 31.32 -2.43
N ASN A 58 -27.59 31.99 -1.29
CA ASN A 58 -28.34 32.16 -0.02
C ASN A 58 -28.74 30.93 0.85
N ASN A 59 -28.85 30.99 2.19
CA ASN A 59 -29.13 32.11 3.10
C ASN A 59 -28.81 31.76 4.59
N GLY A 60 -28.61 32.77 5.46
CA GLY A 60 -28.60 32.56 6.93
C GLY A 60 -28.23 33.71 7.87
N ASN A 61 -28.75 34.93 7.64
CA ASN A 61 -29.00 36.07 8.56
C ASN A 61 -28.29 36.19 9.94
N ASN A 62 -27.66 37.34 10.21
CA ASN A 62 -28.31 38.54 10.79
C ASN A 62 -27.31 39.69 11.02
N ALA A 63 -27.72 40.90 10.63
CA ALA A 63 -27.15 42.21 10.99
C ALA A 63 -27.65 42.63 12.42
N PRO A 64 -27.21 43.73 13.09
CA PRO A 64 -26.72 44.97 12.47
C PRO A 64 -25.63 45.81 13.20
N SER A 65 -25.08 46.73 12.40
CA SER A 65 -24.78 48.15 12.69
C SER A 65 -23.63 48.59 13.60
N ASN A 66 -22.79 49.39 12.94
CA ASN A 66 -22.24 50.69 13.34
C ASN A 66 -20.86 50.71 14.00
N SER A 67 -19.87 51.27 13.28
CA SER A 67 -19.21 52.55 13.59
C SER A 67 -17.83 52.58 12.91
N GLU A 68 -17.66 53.40 11.88
CA GLU A 68 -16.37 54.06 11.62
C GLU A 68 -16.17 55.16 12.70
N PRO A 69 -14.93 55.50 13.09
CA PRO A 69 -14.19 56.52 12.32
C PRO A 69 -12.69 56.21 12.12
N SER A 70 -12.28 56.34 10.86
CA SER A 70 -11.08 57.04 10.34
C SER A 70 -9.93 57.37 11.30
N SER A 71 -8.70 57.02 10.91
CA SER A 71 -7.55 57.94 10.95
C SER A 71 -6.39 57.42 10.11
N THR A 72 -6.05 58.25 9.12
CA THR A 72 -4.84 58.31 8.31
C THR A 72 -3.58 58.35 9.18
N ASP A 73 -2.57 57.53 8.86
CA ASP A 73 -1.17 57.95 8.98
C ASP A 73 -0.34 57.28 7.88
N SER A 74 0.16 58.12 6.97
CA SER A 74 1.17 57.75 6.00
C SER A 74 2.52 57.80 6.68
N SER A 75 3.02 56.65 7.10
CA SER A 75 4.44 56.43 7.37
C SER A 75 4.91 55.21 6.59
N GLU A 76 5.94 55.40 5.76
CA GLU A 76 6.53 54.35 4.94
C GLU A 76 6.81 53.08 5.78
N PRO A 77 6.22 51.92 5.46
CA PRO A 77 6.54 50.71 6.20
C PRO A 77 7.93 50.23 5.77
N LYS A 78 8.88 50.26 6.71
CA LYS A 78 10.10 49.45 6.62
C LYS A 78 9.67 47.99 6.48
N GLN A 79 9.69 47.45 5.27
CA GLN A 79 9.31 46.05 5.01
C GLN A 79 10.19 45.11 5.85
N ALA A 80 9.56 44.26 6.66
CA ALA A 80 10.25 43.22 7.42
C ALA A 80 10.94 42.23 6.46
N LYS A 81 12.22 41.95 6.71
CA LYS A 81 13.06 41.11 5.84
C LYS A 81 13.08 39.64 6.28
N SER A 82 12.62 39.33 7.49
CA SER A 82 12.51 37.98 8.04
C SER A 82 11.50 37.92 9.19
N LEU A 83 11.12 36.71 9.62
CA LEU A 83 10.29 36.51 10.81
C LEU A 83 11.06 35.65 11.83
N LYS A 84 11.06 36.05 13.10
CA LYS A 84 11.71 35.31 14.20
C LYS A 84 10.67 34.62 15.08
N CYS A 85 10.95 33.40 15.52
CA CYS A 85 10.21 32.79 16.62
C CYS A 85 10.81 33.27 17.95
N GLU A 86 9.98 33.79 18.84
CA GLU A 86 10.41 34.30 20.15
C GLU A 86 10.65 33.17 21.17
N ASP A 87 9.99 32.03 20.97
CA ASP A 87 10.12 30.87 21.87
C ASP A 87 11.48 30.17 21.72
N CYS A 88 12.11 30.24 20.53
CA CYS A 88 13.41 29.60 20.28
C CYS A 88 14.43 30.42 19.49
N GLY A 89 14.13 31.69 19.19
CA GLY A 89 15.04 32.64 18.52
C GLY A 89 15.41 32.30 17.07
N LYS A 90 14.68 31.40 16.40
CA LYS A 90 14.99 31.01 15.01
C LYS A 90 14.42 32.01 14.01
N LEU A 91 15.20 32.33 12.99
CA LEU A 91 14.83 33.20 11.87
C LEU A 91 14.35 32.39 10.67
N PHE A 92 13.21 32.81 10.13
CA PHE A 92 12.51 32.21 9.01
C PHE A 92 12.42 33.18 7.84
N LYS A 93 12.47 32.62 6.63
CA LYS A 93 12.47 33.39 5.40
C LYS A 93 11.06 33.76 4.94
N ASP A 94 10.08 32.90 5.18
CA ASP A 94 8.70 33.06 4.73
C ASP A 94 7.70 32.50 5.77
N ALA A 95 6.42 32.79 5.57
CA ALA A 95 5.33 32.30 6.41
C ALA A 95 5.19 30.75 6.36
N SER A 96 5.65 30.11 5.27
CA SER A 96 5.61 28.64 5.12
C SER A 96 6.63 27.94 6.03
N GLU A 97 7.84 28.49 6.18
CA GLU A 97 8.83 27.98 7.15
C GLU A 97 8.32 28.11 8.60
N ILE A 98 7.54 29.16 8.90
CA ILE A 98 6.91 29.39 10.21
C ILE A 98 5.83 28.35 10.48
N GLU A 99 4.96 28.10 9.51
CA GLU A 99 3.90 27.10 9.64
C GLU A 99 4.51 25.70 9.86
N TYR A 100 5.56 25.35 9.13
CA TYR A 100 6.30 24.10 9.35
C TYR A 100 6.97 24.06 10.74
N HIS A 101 7.54 25.17 11.20
CA HIS A 101 8.12 25.26 12.53
C HIS A 101 7.06 25.08 13.61
N ALA A 102 5.94 25.79 13.51
CA ALA A 102 4.81 25.69 14.42
C ALA A 102 4.26 24.26 14.47
N ALA A 103 4.08 23.61 13.33
CA ALA A 103 3.60 22.22 13.28
C ALA A 103 4.57 21.21 13.90
N LYS A 104 5.88 21.49 13.88
CA LYS A 104 6.91 20.57 14.36
C LYS A 104 7.28 20.80 15.82
N THR A 105 7.28 22.05 16.29
CA THR A 105 7.74 22.43 17.63
C THR A 105 6.65 22.99 18.51
N ASN A 106 5.42 23.18 18.00
CA ASN A 106 4.29 23.79 18.71
C ASN A 106 4.59 25.20 19.24
N HIS A 107 5.49 25.93 18.58
CA HIS A 107 5.74 27.34 18.88
C HIS A 107 4.77 28.21 18.10
N SER A 108 4.26 29.26 18.74
CA SER A 108 3.23 30.14 18.19
C SER A 108 3.57 31.62 18.27
N ASN A 109 4.64 31.99 19.00
CA ASN A 109 5.03 33.38 19.14
C ASN A 109 6.08 33.76 18.07
N PHE A 110 5.64 34.49 17.04
CA PHE A 110 6.47 34.95 15.92
C PHE A 110 6.41 36.47 15.80
N SER A 111 7.56 37.11 15.67
CA SER A 111 7.67 38.56 15.43
C SER A 111 8.49 38.88 14.20
N GLU A 112 8.20 40.01 13.58
CA GLU A 112 8.89 40.48 12.39
C GLU A 112 10.28 40.99 12.76
N SER A 113 11.32 40.49 12.07
CA SER A 113 12.72 40.87 12.30
C SER A 113 13.33 41.47 11.03
N THR A 114 14.13 42.52 11.19
CA THR A 114 14.84 43.19 10.09
C THR A 114 16.12 42.46 9.67
N GLU A 115 16.47 41.36 10.34
CA GLU A 115 17.68 40.57 10.09
C GLU A 115 17.52 39.69 8.85
N GLU A 116 18.29 39.97 7.80
CA GLU A 116 18.26 39.19 6.57
C GLU A 116 19.02 37.87 6.76
N LYS A 117 18.33 36.73 6.67
CA LYS A 117 18.98 35.40 6.74
C LYS A 117 19.95 35.27 5.57
N LYS A 118 21.25 35.15 5.86
CA LYS A 118 22.29 35.00 4.82
C LYS A 118 21.88 33.85 3.87
N PRO A 119 21.63 34.13 2.59
CA PRO A 119 21.22 33.10 1.66
C PRO A 119 22.34 32.05 1.56
N LEU A 120 21.96 30.77 1.68
CA LEU A 120 22.88 29.64 1.52
C LEU A 120 23.64 29.82 0.19
N THR A 121 24.96 29.61 0.22
CA THR A 121 25.80 29.84 -0.96
C THR A 121 25.34 28.92 -2.11
N GLU A 122 25.52 29.35 -3.36
CA GLU A 122 25.06 28.56 -4.52
C GLU A 122 25.69 27.16 -4.55
N GLU A 123 26.91 27.02 -4.03
CA GLU A 123 27.63 25.76 -3.90
C GLU A 123 26.99 24.82 -2.87
N GLU A 124 26.62 25.33 -1.69
CA GLU A 124 25.96 24.53 -0.63
C GLU A 124 24.56 24.07 -1.05
N LYS A 125 23.79 24.90 -1.75
CA LYS A 125 22.48 24.52 -2.29
C LYS A 125 22.62 23.40 -3.33
N LYS A 126 23.61 23.51 -4.22
CA LYS A 126 23.89 22.50 -5.24
C LYS A 126 24.33 21.18 -4.60
N ALA A 127 25.16 21.22 -3.56
CA ALA A 127 25.55 20.02 -2.81
C ALA A 127 24.36 19.35 -2.11
N GLN A 128 23.45 20.14 -1.53
CA GLN A 128 22.28 19.62 -0.83
C GLN A 128 21.25 19.00 -1.79
N LEU A 129 21.07 19.58 -2.98
CA LEU A 129 20.27 19.00 -4.05
C LEU A 129 20.87 17.69 -4.56
N ALA A 130 22.18 17.64 -4.79
CA ALA A 130 22.87 16.41 -5.21
C ALA A 130 22.73 15.29 -4.17
N LEU A 131 22.84 15.60 -2.87
CA LEU A 131 22.61 14.66 -1.78
C LEU A 131 21.15 14.15 -1.75
N LEU A 132 20.19 15.04 -2.02
CA LEU A 132 18.77 14.68 -2.07
C LEU A 132 18.47 13.75 -3.26
N GLU A 133 19.01 14.07 -4.43
CA GLU A 133 18.90 13.24 -5.65
C GLU A 133 19.53 11.86 -5.46
N GLU A 134 20.72 11.78 -4.86
CA GLU A 134 21.37 10.50 -4.55
C GLU A 134 20.50 9.66 -3.60
N LYS A 135 19.92 10.29 -2.58
CA LYS A 135 19.03 9.62 -1.62
C LYS A 135 17.74 9.12 -2.27
N ILE A 136 17.15 9.91 -3.17
CA ILE A 136 15.96 9.50 -3.94
C ILE A 136 16.32 8.34 -4.87
N LYS A 137 17.44 8.41 -5.58
CA LYS A 137 17.92 7.34 -6.47
C LYS A 137 18.18 6.04 -5.70
N LYS A 138 18.84 6.12 -4.55
CA LYS A 138 19.07 4.97 -3.67
C LYS A 138 17.76 4.34 -3.21
N LYS A 139 16.79 5.16 -2.76
CA LYS A 139 15.49 4.67 -2.30
C LYS A 139 14.64 4.06 -3.44
N ARG A 140 14.76 4.58 -4.67
CA ARG A 140 14.13 3.99 -5.86
C ARG A 140 14.75 2.63 -6.21
N ALA A 141 16.07 2.54 -6.23
CA ALA A 141 16.78 1.28 -6.50
C ALA A 141 16.47 0.21 -5.45
N GLU A 142 16.42 0.58 -4.17
CA GLU A 142 16.04 -0.34 -3.09
C GLU A 142 14.60 -0.85 -3.23
N ARG A 143 13.66 0.05 -3.58
CA ARG A 143 12.27 -0.34 -3.84
C ARG A 143 12.17 -1.30 -5.02
N GLU A 144 12.86 -1.01 -6.12
CA GLU A 144 12.85 -1.86 -7.32
C GLU A 144 13.44 -3.26 -7.03
N GLU A 145 14.53 -3.33 -6.26
CA GLU A 145 15.11 -4.61 -5.85
C GLU A 145 14.15 -5.41 -4.96
N GLN A 146 13.49 -4.73 -4.02
CA GLN A 146 12.51 -5.36 -3.13
C GLN A 146 11.29 -5.87 -3.91
N GLU A 147 10.73 -5.08 -4.83
CA GLU A 147 9.62 -5.51 -5.68
C GLU A 147 10.00 -6.71 -6.56
N LYS A 148 11.23 -6.71 -7.10
CA LYS A 148 11.76 -7.85 -7.87
C LYS A 148 11.93 -9.10 -7.00
N ARG A 149 12.41 -8.94 -5.77
CA ARG A 149 12.53 -10.04 -4.80
C ARG A 149 11.17 -10.63 -4.46
N ASP A 150 10.19 -9.78 -4.17
CA ASP A 150 8.82 -10.19 -3.82
C ASP A 150 8.11 -10.85 -5.01
N ALA A 151 8.40 -10.41 -6.24
CA ALA A 151 7.90 -11.06 -7.46
C ALA A 151 8.50 -12.46 -7.65
N LEU A 152 9.80 -12.62 -7.45
CA LEU A 152 10.47 -13.93 -7.51
C LEU A 152 9.97 -14.88 -6.41
N GLU A 153 9.73 -14.38 -5.20
CA GLU A 153 9.18 -15.17 -4.10
C GLU A 153 7.74 -15.61 -4.39
N ARG A 154 6.90 -14.72 -4.92
CA ARG A 154 5.54 -15.08 -5.34
C ARG A 154 5.54 -16.19 -6.40
N GLU A 155 6.38 -16.09 -7.41
CA GLU A 155 6.47 -17.14 -8.45
C GLU A 155 7.03 -18.46 -7.88
N LYS A 156 8.04 -18.38 -7.00
CA LYS A 156 8.58 -19.56 -6.30
C LYS A 156 7.51 -20.25 -5.44
N ASN A 157 6.69 -19.50 -4.73
CA ASN A 157 5.60 -20.03 -3.91
C ASN A 157 4.50 -20.66 -4.78
N ARG A 158 4.18 -20.07 -5.93
CA ARG A 158 3.25 -20.65 -6.90
C ARG A 158 3.73 -22.03 -7.37
N ILE A 159 5.01 -22.14 -7.76
CA ILE A 159 5.61 -23.40 -8.21
C ILE A 159 5.68 -24.41 -7.07
N ARG A 160 6.10 -23.99 -5.87
CA ARG A 160 6.19 -24.85 -4.69
C ARG A 160 4.82 -25.42 -4.32
N SER A 161 3.79 -24.57 -4.24
CA SER A 161 2.42 -25.01 -3.92
C SER A 161 1.92 -26.07 -4.89
N GLY A 162 2.15 -25.89 -6.20
CA GLY A 162 1.81 -26.90 -7.20
C GLY A 162 2.53 -28.24 -6.97
N LYS A 163 3.85 -28.20 -6.71
CA LYS A 163 4.65 -29.40 -6.41
C LYS A 163 4.22 -30.08 -5.11
N ASP A 164 3.93 -29.30 -4.07
CA ASP A 164 3.53 -29.81 -2.76
C ASP A 164 2.18 -30.54 -2.84
N MET A 165 1.22 -30.03 -3.62
CA MET A 165 -0.06 -30.71 -3.85
C MET A 165 0.11 -32.05 -4.58
N THR A 166 0.96 -32.09 -5.62
CA THR A 166 1.26 -33.35 -6.33
C THR A 166 2.00 -34.35 -5.44
N ALA A 167 2.99 -33.88 -4.68
CA ALA A 167 3.75 -34.72 -3.75
C ALA A 167 2.87 -35.25 -2.60
N ALA A 168 1.97 -34.42 -2.06
CA ALA A 168 1.01 -34.84 -1.04
C ALA A 168 0.07 -35.92 -1.55
N LYS A 169 -0.45 -35.78 -2.78
CA LYS A 169 -1.30 -36.79 -3.42
C LYS A 169 -0.54 -38.12 -3.62
N ALA A 170 0.67 -38.07 -4.18
CA ALA A 170 1.50 -39.26 -4.37
C ALA A 170 1.81 -39.96 -3.04
N LYS A 171 2.07 -39.19 -1.97
CA LYS A 171 2.31 -39.72 -0.63
C LYS A 171 1.07 -40.37 -0.03
N MET A 172 -0.12 -39.80 -0.25
CA MET A 172 -1.38 -40.39 0.18
C MET A 172 -1.62 -41.74 -0.51
N GLU A 173 -1.46 -41.78 -1.83
CA GLU A 173 -1.57 -43.01 -2.63
C GLU A 173 -0.55 -44.07 -2.20
N GLU A 174 0.70 -43.68 -1.93
CA GLU A 174 1.72 -44.59 -1.41
C GLU A 174 1.36 -45.15 -0.03
N MET A 175 0.87 -44.29 0.88
CA MET A 175 0.43 -44.74 2.21
C MET A 175 -0.76 -45.70 2.13
N GLU A 176 -1.72 -45.46 1.23
CA GLU A 176 -2.85 -46.35 0.98
C GLU A 176 -2.39 -47.69 0.42
N MET A 177 -1.54 -47.67 -0.60
CA MET A 177 -0.96 -48.90 -1.17
C MET A 177 -0.16 -49.69 -0.13
N LYS A 178 0.62 -49.00 0.70
CA LYS A 178 1.38 -49.63 1.79
C LYS A 178 0.46 -50.31 2.80
N LYS A 179 -0.64 -49.65 3.20
CA LYS A 179 -1.64 -50.25 4.10
C LYS A 179 -2.27 -51.50 3.51
N ILE A 180 -2.63 -51.49 2.21
CA ILE A 180 -3.21 -52.67 1.54
C ILE A 180 -2.21 -53.84 1.52
N VAL A 181 -0.94 -53.57 1.22
CA VAL A 181 0.10 -54.60 1.21
C VAL A 181 0.34 -55.16 2.62
N GLU A 182 0.40 -54.30 3.63
CA GLU A 182 0.57 -54.69 5.03
C GLU A 182 -0.61 -55.54 5.52
N GLN A 183 -1.84 -55.13 5.23
CA GLN A 183 -3.04 -55.88 5.56
C GLN A 183 -3.03 -57.27 4.90
N ARG A 184 -2.72 -57.34 3.60
CA ARG A 184 -2.60 -58.64 2.89
C ARG A 184 -1.51 -59.53 3.48
N LYS A 185 -0.38 -58.95 3.92
CA LYS A 185 0.70 -59.69 4.58
C LYS A 185 0.24 -60.23 5.93
N ARG A 186 -0.48 -59.41 6.71
CA ARG A 186 -1.04 -59.78 8.00
C ARG A 186 -2.07 -60.90 7.86
N GLU A 187 -3.05 -60.76 6.96
CA GLU A 187 -4.05 -61.79 6.68
C GLU A 187 -3.40 -63.11 6.26
N LYS A 188 -2.40 -63.07 5.37
CA LYS A 188 -1.64 -64.28 4.98
C LYS A 188 -0.87 -64.91 6.16
N ALA A 189 -0.30 -64.09 7.03
CA ALA A 189 0.40 -64.58 8.21
C ALA A 189 -0.57 -65.22 9.22
N GLU A 190 -1.70 -64.58 9.47
CA GLU A 190 -2.77 -65.09 10.34
C GLU A 190 -3.37 -66.39 9.78
N GLU A 191 -3.61 -66.47 8.47
CA GLU A 191 -4.07 -67.70 7.80
C GLU A 191 -3.03 -68.82 7.93
N LYS A 192 -1.75 -68.52 7.75
CA LYS A 192 -0.66 -69.50 7.92
C LYS A 192 -0.62 -70.03 9.35
N VAL A 193 -0.68 -69.14 10.34
CA VAL A 193 -0.70 -69.52 11.77
C VAL A 193 -1.94 -70.34 12.10
N ALA A 194 -3.11 -69.98 11.57
CA ALA A 194 -4.35 -70.75 11.77
C ALA A 194 -4.23 -72.16 11.16
N ARG A 195 -3.68 -72.27 9.94
CA ARG A 195 -3.42 -73.55 9.28
C ARG A 195 -2.44 -74.42 10.08
N GLU A 196 -1.36 -73.82 10.59
CA GLU A 196 -0.38 -74.53 11.44
C GLU A 196 -1.03 -75.01 12.75
N ARG A 197 -1.90 -74.20 13.37
CA ARG A 197 -2.64 -74.59 14.57
C ARG A 197 -3.55 -75.79 14.35
N VAL A 198 -4.33 -75.80 13.26
CA VAL A 198 -5.19 -76.93 12.89
C VAL A 198 -4.36 -78.17 12.60
N LYS A 199 -3.25 -78.02 11.87
CA LYS A 199 -2.33 -79.13 11.58
C LYS A 199 -1.77 -79.75 12.88
N ALA A 200 -1.35 -78.92 13.83
CA ALA A 200 -0.87 -79.37 15.13
C ALA A 200 -1.95 -80.10 15.95
N GLN A 201 -3.20 -79.61 15.92
CA GLN A 201 -4.33 -80.30 16.56
C GLN A 201 -4.58 -81.69 15.95
N ILE A 202 -4.59 -81.79 14.62
CA ILE A 202 -4.77 -83.08 13.92
C ILE A 202 -3.63 -84.05 14.25
N GLU A 203 -2.39 -83.57 14.31
CA GLU A 203 -1.23 -84.38 14.67
C GLU A 203 -1.31 -84.88 16.11
N ALA A 204 -1.67 -84.02 17.06
CA ALA A 204 -1.88 -84.38 18.46
C ALA A 204 -3.01 -85.43 18.61
N ASP A 205 -4.14 -85.23 17.93
CA ASP A 205 -5.26 -86.19 17.93
C ASP A 205 -4.85 -87.55 17.34
N LYS A 206 -4.08 -87.55 16.25
CA LYS A 206 -3.56 -88.78 15.62
C LYS A 206 -2.58 -89.50 16.54
N ALA A 207 -1.69 -88.77 17.20
CA ALA A 207 -0.75 -89.32 18.18
C ALA A 207 -1.49 -89.91 19.39
N ALA A 208 -2.50 -89.22 19.92
CA ALA A 208 -3.32 -89.70 21.04
C ALA A 208 -4.08 -90.98 20.68
N ARG A 209 -4.66 -91.06 19.46
CA ARG A 209 -5.30 -92.30 18.98
C ARG A 209 -4.32 -93.46 18.85
N LYS A 210 -3.12 -93.21 18.29
CA LYS A 210 -2.07 -94.23 18.19
C LYS A 210 -1.63 -94.72 19.57
N ALA A 211 -1.44 -93.82 20.53
CA ALA A 211 -1.07 -94.16 21.90
C ALA A 211 -2.16 -94.98 22.61
N LYS A 212 -3.45 -94.68 22.38
CA LYS A 212 -4.56 -95.48 22.90
C LYS A 212 -4.63 -96.89 22.30
N LEU A 213 -4.29 -97.06 21.02
CA LEU A 213 -4.27 -98.36 20.34
C LEU A 213 -3.04 -99.22 20.70
N ALA A 214 -1.97 -98.60 21.21
CA ALA A 214 -0.75 -99.28 21.62
C ALA A 214 -0.75 -99.70 23.11
N LYS A 215 -1.82 -99.40 23.84
CA LYS A 215 -2.03 -99.75 25.26
C LYS A 215 -3.10 -100.82 25.37
#